data_AF-A0A9E8ZGD2-F1
#
_entry.id   AF-A0A9E8ZGD2-F1
#
_cell.length_a   1.000
_cell.length_b   1.000
_cell.length_c   1.000
_cell.angle_alpha   90.00
_cell.angle_beta   90.00
_cell.angle_gamma   90.00
#
_symmetry.space_group_name_H-M   'P 1'
#
loop_
_entity.id
_entity.type
_entity.pdbx_description
1 polymer ?
#
loop_
_entity_poly.entity_id
_entity_poly.type
_entity_poly.pdbx_seq_one_letter_code
_entity_poly.pdbx_strand_id
1 'polypeptide(L)' 'MVQASSELLTLDEFLRLPETKPAHDFIDGQIIDGQIIQKTMP' A
#
# COMPACT_ATOMS: atom_id res chain seq x y z
N MET A 1 -14.19 6.47 9.63
CA MET A 1 -14.62 6.46 8.22
C MET A 1 -13.37 6.62 7.38
N VAL A 2 -12.91 5.60 6.66
CA VAL A 2 -11.81 5.75 5.69
C VAL A 2 -12.45 6.20 4.39
N GLN A 3 -12.13 7.42 3.98
CA GLN A 3 -12.53 8.00 2.72
C GLN A 3 -11.48 7.55 1.71
N ALA A 4 -11.72 6.44 1.02
CA ALA A 4 -10.87 6.04 -0.10
C ALA A 4 -11.12 7.07 -1.21
N SER A 5 -10.26 8.09 -1.26
CA SER A 5 -10.18 9.03 -2.36
C SER A 5 -10.12 8.22 -3.65
N SER A 6 -11.15 8.30 -4.48
CA SER A 6 -11.24 7.63 -5.79
C SER A 6 -10.28 8.25 -6.83
N GLU A 7 -9.27 8.97 -6.36
CA GLU A 7 -8.19 9.50 -7.16
C GLU A 7 -7.19 8.38 -7.36
N LEU A 8 -7.05 7.94 -8.62
CA LEU A 8 -6.03 6.99 -9.02
C LEU A 8 -4.67 7.60 -8.69
N LEU A 9 -3.95 6.96 -7.78
CA LEU A 9 -2.60 7.36 -7.42
C LEU A 9 -1.67 7.06 -8.60
N THR A 10 -0.81 7.99 -8.98
CA THR A 10 0.21 7.74 -9.99
C THR A 10 1.40 6.99 -9.39
N LEU A 11 2.18 6.29 -10.24
CA LEU A 11 3.38 5.60 -9.78
C LEU A 11 4.39 6.56 -9.11
N ASP A 12 4.55 7.78 -9.65
CA ASP A 12 5.43 8.80 -9.05
C ASP A 12 4.95 9.31 -7.69
N GLU A 13 3.64 9.36 -7.45
CA GLU A 13 3.08 9.65 -6.12
C GLU A 13 3.32 8.49 -5.17
N PHE A 14 3.13 7.26 -5.62
CA PHE A 14 3.41 6.05 -4.85
C PHE A 14 4.87 5.98 -4.39
N LEU A 15 5.82 6.21 -5.29
CA LEU A 15 7.27 6.16 -4.99
C LEU A 15 7.73 7.24 -4.00
N ARG A 16 6.92 8.30 -3.79
CA ARG A 16 7.19 9.35 -2.81
C ARG A 16 6.62 9.06 -1.43
N LEU A 17 5.80 8.02 -1.29
CA LEU A 17 5.26 7.62 0.01
C LEU A 17 6.38 7.06 0.90
N PRO A 18 6.28 7.25 2.22
CA PRO A 18 7.22 6.65 3.14
C PRO A 18 7.17 5.13 3.04
N GLU A 19 8.32 4.47 3.16
CA GLU A 19 8.37 3.02 3.25
C GLU A 19 7.58 2.53 4.48
N THR A 20 6.74 1.52 4.27
CA THR A 20 5.93 0.92 5.32
C THR A 20 6.28 -0.56 5.49
N LYS A 21 5.95 -1.10 6.67
CA LYS A 21 6.03 -2.54 6.94
C LYS A 21 4.67 -3.02 7.46
N PRO A 22 4.00 -3.94 6.74
CA PRO A 22 4.45 -4.51 5.47
C PRO A 22 4.44 -3.50 4.31
N ALA A 23 5.16 -3.83 3.24
CA ALA A 23 5.21 -2.98 2.06
C ALA A 23 3.81 -2.89 1.42
N HIS A 24 3.50 -1.71 0.91
CA HIS A 24 2.37 -1.51 0.03
C HIS A 24 2.68 -2.03 -1.37
N ASP A 25 1.73 -2.70 -2.00
CA ASP A 25 1.76 -3.01 -3.42
C ASP A 25 0.97 -1.94 -4.18
N PHE A 26 1.46 -1.57 -5.36
CA PHE A 26 0.80 -0.61 -6.24
C PHE A 26 0.33 -1.31 -7.51
N ILE A 27 -0.99 -1.45 -7.67
CA ILE A 27 -1.62 -2.17 -8.80
C ILE A 27 -2.76 -1.30 -9.34
N ASP A 28 -2.74 -1.04 -10.66
CA ASP A 28 -3.78 -0.28 -11.38
C ASP A 28 -4.15 1.08 -10.75
N GLY A 29 -3.15 1.82 -10.24
CA GLY A 29 -3.39 3.13 -9.63
C GLY A 29 -3.92 3.07 -8.19
N GLN A 30 -3.91 1.90 -7.57
CA GLN A 30 -4.38 1.67 -6.21
C GLN A 30 -3.26 1.12 -5.34
N ILE A 31 -3.24 1.54 -4.07
CA ILE A 31 -2.41 0.94 -3.04
C ILE A 31 -3.16 -0.23 -2.42
N ILE A 32 -2.51 -1.38 -2.37
CA ILE A 32 -2.97 -2.57 -1.68
C ILE A 32 -1.99 -2.81 -0.55
N ASP A 33 -2.51 -2.91 0.68
CA ASP A 33 -1.69 -3.34 1.80
C ASP A 33 -1.28 -4.79 1.58
N GLY A 34 -0.01 -5.01 1.26
CA GLY A 34 0.55 -6.35 1.21
C GLY A 34 0.51 -6.93 2.62
N GLN A 35 -0.53 -7.68 3.00
CA GLN A 35 -0.50 -8.37 4.29
C GLN A 35 0.67 -9.36 4.27
N ILE A 36 1.68 -9.13 5.10
CA ILE A 36 2.58 -10.19 5.53
C ILE A 36 1.76 -11.20 6.34
N ILE A 37 1.10 -12.14 5.66
CA ILE A 37 0.65 -13.36 6.30
C ILE A 37 1.89 -14.17 6.71
N GLN A 38 2.21 -14.07 8.00
CA GLN A 38 2.95 -15.03 8.82
C GLN A 38 4.49 -15.01 8.77
N LYS A 39 5.07 -14.51 9.87
CA LYS A 39 5.76 -15.41 10.82
C LYS A 39 5.71 -14.82 12.22
N THR A 40 4.60 -15.08 12.93
CA THR A 40 4.72 -15.25 14.39
C THR A 40 5.63 -16.47 14.55
N MET A 41 6.92 -16.25 14.80
CA MET A 41 7.74 -17.31 15.37
C MET A 41 7.13 -17.61 16.76
N PRO A 42 6.95 -18.89 17.11
CA PRO A 42 6.51 -19.26 18.46
C PRO A 42 7.47 -18.75 19.54
#